data_AF-A0A3E0IR65-F1
#
_entry.id   AF-A0A3E0IR65-F1
#
_cell.length_a   1.000
_cell.length_b   1.000
_cell.length_c   1.000
_cell.angle_alpha   90.00
_cell.angle_beta   90.00
_cell.angle_gamma   90.00
#
_symmetry.space_group_name_H-M   'P 1'
#
loop_
_entity.id
_entity.type
_entity.pdbx_description
1 polymer ?
#
loop_
_entity_poly.entity_id
_entity_poly.type
_entity_poly.pdbx_seq_one_letter_code
_entity_poly.pdbx_strand_id
1 'polypeptide(L)'
;MEFKRKTNFGYTKNKDIIIRKIKGINIENFRLFDNEKIDLGSNITVFSGRNGTMKSTVMGLISHIYRTTEKNVFGNYMQTRQSEIFRLSISKDNEKYLYHILFEDIENNLITEPVEIYVDSNKKRHRIVPSSHESDGGFFKLCSVYLNLKRLYPLVDIPRIDHDKKAEYSQEENDFISDFYEKILLRDEFNSHEHYTAVKSGIKKFPIGPKDSYYDVDALSSGEDNLSQIVGVLVSFMRVYKSNSNNQYLTGILAIDEFDSSLHPIAQLNLFKYLLKWSKQYNVQLLISTHSLYLIKEVLFMRKEIQDGEIVINFITNGYKPNNKLSILKNPTYSTALKELSLKTEQPEEIKKLQIYVEDEIASHCLKRILNSILITERINIVYKYNDSQDGISWTLLKSIANNFGNILTETMSIIVFDQDVDITLKLNYKYVLRFPRLTATPMPFEKELIVYILQMDSNNKFFAKNNTSKEILRQEFAEYKIPLSIEKIKESKKLKQEKEWFNNNLTRNKEFLSYMINDNSKIYEEFRENFISISNEILKINSLPEINLERS
;
A
#
# COMPACT_ATOMS: atom_id res chain seq x y z
N MET A 1 -16.79 19.62 -12.67
CA MET A 1 -17.40 19.53 -14.01
C MET A 1 -18.48 18.45 -13.96
N GLU A 2 -19.62 18.70 -14.57
CA GLU A 2 -20.81 17.83 -14.50
C GLU A 2 -20.89 16.92 -15.73
N PHE A 3 -21.26 15.66 -15.54
CA PHE A 3 -21.48 14.72 -16.66
C PHE A 3 -22.83 15.00 -17.32
N LYS A 4 -22.88 15.02 -18.66
CA LYS A 4 -24.12 15.26 -19.43
C LYS A 4 -24.36 14.12 -20.41
N ARG A 5 -25.59 13.99 -20.92
CA ARG A 5 -25.92 12.99 -21.96
C ARG A 5 -25.19 13.31 -23.25
N LYS A 6 -24.93 12.28 -24.06
CA LYS A 6 -24.25 12.40 -25.37
C LYS A 6 -24.93 13.41 -26.31
N THR A 7 -26.25 13.56 -26.21
CA THR A 7 -27.06 14.46 -27.04
C THR A 7 -26.75 15.93 -26.77
N ASN A 8 -26.30 16.27 -25.55
CA ASN A 8 -25.85 17.64 -25.22
C ASN A 8 -24.58 18.05 -25.98
N PHE A 9 -23.84 17.08 -26.53
CA PHE A 9 -22.61 17.29 -27.30
C PHE A 9 -22.79 16.97 -28.79
N GLY A 10 -24.04 16.81 -29.26
CA GLY A 10 -24.35 16.57 -30.67
C GLY A 10 -24.19 15.11 -31.14
N TYR A 11 -23.83 14.17 -30.25
CA TYR A 11 -23.77 12.76 -30.61
C TYR A 11 -25.17 12.14 -30.68
N THR A 12 -25.48 11.54 -31.83
CA THR A 12 -26.71 10.76 -32.01
C THR A 12 -26.47 9.29 -31.66
N LYS A 13 -25.38 8.67 -32.17
CA LYS A 13 -25.08 7.23 -31.95
C LYS A 13 -23.90 7.00 -31.02
N ASN A 14 -23.96 5.94 -30.22
CA ASN A 14 -22.89 5.58 -29.26
C ASN A 14 -21.56 5.24 -29.94
N LYS A 15 -21.60 4.71 -31.16
CA LYS A 15 -20.41 4.36 -31.94
C LYS A 15 -19.63 5.57 -32.46
N ASP A 16 -20.25 6.75 -32.49
CA ASP A 16 -19.66 8.00 -33.00
C ASP A 16 -18.85 8.70 -31.89
N ILE A 17 -19.03 8.29 -30.64
CA ILE A 17 -18.29 8.79 -29.50
C ILE A 17 -16.88 8.19 -29.54
N ILE A 18 -15.89 9.06 -29.72
CA ILE A 18 -14.48 8.68 -29.65
C ILE A 18 -14.02 8.82 -28.21
N ILE A 19 -13.87 7.68 -27.54
CA ILE A 19 -13.55 7.62 -26.11
C ILE A 19 -12.07 7.94 -25.92
N ARG A 20 -11.77 8.94 -25.08
CA ARG A 20 -10.42 9.19 -24.59
C ARG A 20 -10.14 8.41 -23.30
N LYS A 21 -11.12 8.38 -22.39
CA LYS A 21 -10.98 7.69 -21.10
C LYS A 21 -12.32 7.28 -20.52
N ILE A 22 -12.43 6.05 -20.04
CA ILE A 22 -13.57 5.59 -19.23
C ILE A 22 -13.31 6.01 -17.79
N LYS A 23 -14.23 6.78 -17.20
CA LYS A 23 -14.06 7.37 -15.87
C LYS A 23 -14.62 6.51 -14.75
N GLY A 24 -15.65 5.70 -15.03
CA GLY A 24 -16.38 5.01 -13.97
C GLY A 24 -17.74 4.49 -14.41
N ILE A 25 -18.45 3.91 -13.44
CA ILE A 25 -19.88 3.65 -13.53
C ILE A 25 -20.58 4.14 -12.26
N ASN A 26 -21.81 4.60 -12.41
CA ASN A 26 -22.75 4.84 -11.31
C ASN A 26 -23.83 3.75 -11.37
N ILE A 27 -23.85 2.83 -10.42
CA ILE A 27 -24.85 1.77 -10.34
C ILE A 27 -26.05 2.31 -9.57
N GLU A 28 -27.20 2.46 -10.22
CA GLU A 28 -28.45 2.75 -9.51
C GLU A 28 -28.93 1.48 -8.80
N ASN A 29 -29.10 0.39 -9.55
CA ASN A 29 -29.46 -0.90 -9.00
C ASN A 29 -28.88 -2.05 -9.83
N PHE A 30 -28.15 -2.95 -9.17
CA PHE A 30 -27.71 -4.21 -9.76
C PHE A 30 -27.43 -5.24 -8.67
N ARG A 31 -28.31 -6.23 -8.53
CA ARG A 31 -28.24 -7.26 -7.47
C ARG A 31 -28.06 -6.67 -6.06
N LEU A 32 -26.88 -6.86 -5.46
CA LEU A 32 -26.55 -6.38 -4.11
C LEU A 32 -26.06 -4.93 -4.09
N PHE A 33 -25.77 -4.34 -5.26
CA PHE A 33 -25.42 -2.94 -5.38
C PHE A 33 -26.68 -2.09 -5.49
N ASP A 34 -26.70 -1.02 -4.71
CA ASP A 34 -27.79 -0.05 -4.64
C ASP A 34 -27.16 1.33 -4.40
N ASN A 35 -27.26 2.19 -5.42
CA ASN A 35 -26.67 3.54 -5.45
C ASN A 35 -25.18 3.54 -5.07
N GLU A 36 -24.37 2.90 -5.92
CA GLU A 36 -22.92 2.75 -5.73
C GLU A 36 -22.14 3.36 -6.88
N LYS A 37 -20.99 3.95 -6.56
CA LYS A 37 -20.10 4.57 -7.55
C LYS A 37 -18.77 3.84 -7.62
N ILE A 38 -18.32 3.59 -8.84
CA ILE A 38 -17.01 2.97 -9.12
C ILE A 38 -16.23 3.93 -10.01
N ASP A 39 -15.07 4.35 -9.54
CA ASP A 39 -14.14 5.18 -10.32
C ASP A 39 -13.06 4.29 -10.95
N LEU A 40 -12.64 4.60 -12.17
CA LEU A 40 -11.55 3.90 -12.85
C LEU A 40 -10.28 4.73 -12.87
N GLY A 41 -9.13 4.04 -12.78
CA GLY A 41 -7.82 4.64 -13.02
C GLY A 41 -7.61 4.97 -14.50
N SER A 42 -6.70 5.91 -14.81
CA SER A 42 -6.26 6.15 -16.21
C SER A 42 -5.64 4.93 -16.85
N ASN A 43 -5.04 4.07 -16.03
CA ASN A 43 -4.21 2.98 -16.49
C ASN A 43 -4.69 1.66 -15.89
N ILE A 44 -4.70 1.53 -14.57
CA ILE A 44 -5.11 0.29 -13.91
C ILE A 44 -6.17 0.57 -12.85
N THR A 45 -7.26 -0.20 -12.90
CA THR A 45 -8.25 -0.27 -11.83
C THR A 45 -8.19 -1.63 -11.17
N VAL A 46 -7.97 -1.65 -9.86
CA VAL A 46 -7.90 -2.87 -9.05
C VAL A 46 -9.22 -3.06 -8.32
N PHE A 47 -9.89 -4.18 -8.54
CA PHE A 47 -11.04 -4.62 -7.76
C PHE A 47 -10.59 -5.62 -6.71
N SER A 48 -10.87 -5.34 -5.44
CA SER A 48 -10.60 -6.27 -4.35
C SER A 48 -11.79 -6.37 -3.40
N GLY A 49 -11.73 -7.28 -2.43
CA GLY A 49 -12.84 -7.66 -1.58
C GLY A 49 -13.02 -9.18 -1.53
N ARG A 50 -13.76 -9.68 -0.55
CA ARG A 50 -13.91 -11.11 -0.23
C ARG A 50 -14.45 -11.96 -1.40
N ASN A 51 -14.31 -13.27 -1.30
CA ASN A 51 -14.94 -14.18 -2.27
C ASN A 51 -16.46 -13.97 -2.26
N GLY A 52 -17.07 -13.95 -3.44
CA GLY A 52 -18.51 -13.72 -3.58
C GLY A 52 -18.96 -12.25 -3.57
N THR A 53 -18.07 -11.26 -3.45
CA THR A 53 -18.43 -9.82 -3.49
C THR A 53 -18.62 -9.25 -4.89
N MET A 54 -18.89 -10.08 -5.90
CA MET A 54 -19.23 -9.64 -7.27
C MET A 54 -18.15 -8.86 -8.05
N LYS A 55 -16.86 -8.93 -7.68
CA LYS A 55 -15.74 -8.27 -8.38
C LYS A 55 -15.75 -8.51 -9.90
N SER A 56 -15.77 -9.77 -10.33
CA SER A 56 -15.81 -10.16 -11.74
C SER A 56 -17.06 -9.63 -12.45
N THR A 57 -18.17 -9.54 -11.73
CA THR A 57 -19.43 -9.00 -12.26
C THR A 57 -19.34 -7.51 -12.51
N VAL A 58 -18.78 -6.74 -11.57
CA VAL A 58 -18.53 -5.30 -11.73
C VAL A 58 -17.60 -5.02 -12.91
N MET A 59 -16.48 -5.75 -13.01
CA MET A 59 -15.59 -5.66 -14.17
C MET A 59 -16.36 -5.94 -15.47
N GLY A 60 -17.23 -6.94 -15.45
CA GLY A 60 -18.09 -7.27 -16.57
C GLY A 60 -19.06 -6.16 -16.97
N LEU A 61 -19.68 -5.47 -16.01
CA LEU A 61 -20.57 -4.32 -16.28
C LEU A 61 -19.85 -3.23 -17.08
N ILE A 62 -18.56 -3.05 -16.81
CA ILE A 62 -17.73 -2.08 -17.52
C ILE A 62 -17.36 -2.59 -18.91
N SER A 63 -17.00 -3.88 -19.06
CA SER A 63 -16.41 -4.39 -20.32
C SER A 63 -17.40 -4.82 -21.42
N HIS A 64 -18.65 -5.19 -21.11
CA HIS A 64 -19.51 -5.86 -22.11
C HIS A 64 -20.23 -4.93 -23.11
N ILE A 65 -20.15 -3.61 -22.92
CA ILE A 65 -20.90 -2.58 -23.67
C ILE A 65 -20.18 -2.06 -24.92
N TYR A 66 -19.11 -2.73 -25.35
CA TYR A 66 -18.30 -2.35 -26.51
C TYR A 66 -18.38 -3.34 -27.67
N ARG A 67 -18.28 -2.85 -28.91
CA ARG A 67 -18.19 -3.65 -30.14
C ARG A 67 -17.08 -3.12 -31.03
N THR A 68 -16.42 -4.03 -31.74
CA THR A 68 -15.34 -3.70 -32.67
C THR A 68 -15.24 -4.75 -33.78
N THR A 69 -14.65 -4.35 -34.90
CA THR A 69 -14.25 -5.25 -35.99
C THR A 69 -12.82 -5.75 -35.85
N GLU A 70 -12.05 -5.18 -34.92
CA GLU A 70 -10.67 -5.59 -34.65
C GLU A 70 -10.59 -7.03 -34.16
N LYS A 71 -9.55 -7.75 -34.61
CA LYS A 71 -9.29 -9.13 -34.25
C LYS A 71 -7.97 -9.26 -33.50
N ASN A 72 -7.93 -10.19 -32.56
CA ASN A 72 -6.71 -10.53 -31.86
C ASN A 72 -5.77 -11.36 -32.74
N VAL A 73 -4.55 -11.60 -32.24
CA VAL A 73 -3.52 -12.47 -32.88
C VAL A 73 -4.02 -13.88 -33.20
N PHE A 74 -5.15 -14.29 -32.62
CA PHE A 74 -5.78 -15.59 -32.80
C PHE A 74 -6.97 -15.59 -33.77
N GLY A 75 -7.28 -14.46 -34.40
CA GLY A 75 -8.37 -14.29 -35.36
C GLY A 75 -9.76 -14.09 -34.74
N ASN A 76 -9.88 -13.99 -33.42
CA ASN A 76 -11.14 -13.73 -32.72
C ASN A 76 -11.37 -12.22 -32.56
N TYR A 77 -12.63 -11.79 -32.66
CA TYR A 77 -12.97 -10.37 -32.40
C TYR A 77 -12.60 -9.95 -30.97
N MET A 78 -12.02 -8.75 -30.84
CA MET A 78 -11.66 -8.14 -29.55
C MET A 78 -12.88 -7.49 -28.88
N GLN A 79 -13.94 -8.27 -28.69
CA GLN A 79 -15.18 -7.82 -28.05
C GLN A 79 -15.61 -8.81 -26.98
N THR A 80 -15.88 -8.31 -25.78
CA THR A 80 -16.30 -9.13 -24.65
C THR A 80 -17.81 -9.35 -24.71
N ARG A 81 -18.23 -10.62 -24.63
CA ARG A 81 -19.66 -10.96 -24.55
C ARG A 81 -20.08 -11.14 -23.11
N GLN A 82 -21.28 -10.69 -22.75
CA GLN A 82 -21.85 -10.88 -21.41
C GLN A 82 -21.80 -12.35 -20.95
N SER A 83 -22.11 -13.28 -21.86
CA SER A 83 -22.09 -14.73 -21.60
C SER A 83 -20.71 -15.29 -21.21
N GLU A 84 -19.64 -14.55 -21.48
CA GLU A 84 -18.26 -14.91 -21.12
C GLU A 84 -17.87 -14.44 -19.72
N ILE A 85 -18.64 -13.54 -19.13
CA ILE A 85 -18.29 -12.86 -17.87
C ILE A 85 -19.15 -13.35 -16.70
N PHE A 86 -20.48 -13.30 -16.84
CA PHE A 86 -21.40 -13.76 -15.79
C PHE A 86 -22.74 -14.22 -16.34
N ARG A 87 -23.37 -15.17 -15.64
CA ARG A 87 -24.73 -15.62 -15.92
C ARG A 87 -25.72 -14.83 -15.08
N LEU A 88 -26.79 -14.38 -15.74
CA LEU A 88 -27.96 -13.79 -15.10
C LEU A 88 -29.06 -14.87 -15.02
N SER A 89 -29.67 -15.02 -13.85
CA SER A 89 -30.72 -16.00 -13.61
C SER A 89 -32.08 -15.41 -14.00
N ILE A 90 -32.83 -16.08 -14.86
CA ILE A 90 -34.17 -15.61 -15.25
C ILE A 90 -35.12 -15.53 -14.04
N SER A 91 -34.94 -16.42 -13.06
CA SER A 91 -35.81 -16.48 -11.88
C SER A 91 -35.38 -15.54 -10.74
N LYS A 92 -34.11 -15.11 -10.70
CA LYS A 92 -33.56 -14.28 -9.61
C LYS A 92 -33.15 -12.87 -10.05
N ASP A 93 -32.76 -12.71 -11.31
CA ASP A 93 -32.44 -11.42 -11.95
C ASP A 93 -33.63 -11.02 -12.85
N ASN A 94 -34.84 -10.95 -12.29
CA ASN A 94 -36.09 -10.66 -13.01
C ASN A 94 -36.52 -9.19 -12.95
N GLU A 95 -35.84 -8.38 -12.15
CA GLU A 95 -36.02 -6.92 -12.09
C GLU A 95 -35.22 -6.22 -13.20
N LYS A 96 -35.59 -4.98 -13.48
CA LYS A 96 -34.82 -4.11 -14.38
C LYS A 96 -33.63 -3.54 -13.61
N TYR A 97 -32.43 -3.80 -14.07
CA TYR A 97 -31.20 -3.17 -13.58
C TYR A 97 -30.81 -1.97 -14.41
N LEU A 98 -30.25 -0.96 -13.74
CA LEU A 98 -29.81 0.28 -14.34
C LEU A 98 -28.49 0.74 -13.73
N TYR A 99 -27.54 1.09 -14.59
CA TYR A 99 -26.33 1.80 -14.22
C TYR A 99 -25.97 2.79 -15.33
N HIS A 100 -25.12 3.76 -15.02
CA HIS A 100 -24.63 4.73 -15.99
C HIS A 100 -23.14 4.56 -16.20
N ILE A 101 -22.70 4.44 -17.46
CA ILE A 101 -21.29 4.51 -17.82
C ILE A 101 -20.86 5.97 -17.92
N LEU A 102 -19.65 6.26 -17.46
CA LEU A 102 -19.04 7.58 -17.45
C LEU A 102 -17.78 7.56 -18.29
N PHE A 103 -17.65 8.45 -19.26
CA PHE A 103 -16.44 8.60 -20.07
C PHE A 103 -16.13 10.06 -20.39
N GLU A 104 -14.87 10.31 -20.76
CA GLU A 104 -14.36 11.53 -21.35
C GLU A 104 -14.07 11.24 -22.83
N ASP A 105 -14.58 12.07 -23.73
CA ASP A 105 -14.27 11.99 -25.15
C ASP A 105 -12.97 12.77 -25.51
N ILE A 106 -12.63 12.80 -26.79
CA ILE A 106 -11.44 13.50 -27.28
C ILE A 106 -11.54 15.03 -27.23
N GLU A 107 -12.73 15.59 -27.02
CA GLU A 107 -12.97 17.03 -26.86
C GLU A 107 -12.97 17.46 -25.39
N ASN A 108 -12.69 16.54 -24.45
CA ASN A 108 -12.77 16.71 -23.00
C ASN A 108 -14.22 16.83 -22.46
N ASN A 109 -15.23 16.42 -23.23
CA ASN A 109 -16.60 16.39 -22.75
C ASN A 109 -16.79 15.23 -21.78
N LEU A 110 -17.41 15.50 -20.64
CA LEU A 110 -17.78 14.47 -19.66
C LEU A 110 -19.18 13.94 -19.96
N ILE A 111 -19.24 12.69 -20.42
CA ILE A 111 -20.46 12.07 -20.93
C ILE A 111 -20.92 10.95 -19.98
N THR A 112 -22.22 10.92 -19.72
CA THR A 112 -22.89 9.84 -18.97
C THR A 112 -24.00 9.22 -19.82
N GLU A 113 -24.06 7.89 -19.88
CA GLU A 113 -25.10 7.16 -20.60
C GLU A 113 -25.62 5.97 -19.77
N PRO A 114 -26.95 5.76 -19.69
CA PRO A 114 -27.54 4.65 -18.96
C PRO A 114 -27.33 3.35 -19.73
N VAL A 115 -27.26 2.25 -19.00
CA VAL A 115 -27.24 0.90 -19.52
C VAL A 115 -28.26 0.10 -18.74
N GLU A 116 -29.28 -0.36 -19.46
CA GLU A 116 -30.38 -1.13 -18.89
C GLU A 116 -30.17 -2.62 -19.13
N ILE A 117 -30.43 -3.42 -18.10
CA ILE A 117 -30.42 -4.88 -18.20
C ILE A 117 -31.77 -5.39 -17.67
N TYR A 118 -32.53 -6.10 -18.50
CA TYR A 118 -33.84 -6.63 -18.13
C TYR A 118 -34.13 -7.95 -18.83
N VAL A 119 -35.07 -8.73 -18.30
CA VAL A 119 -35.53 -9.96 -18.93
C VAL A 119 -36.39 -9.62 -20.14
N ASP A 120 -36.05 -10.19 -21.30
CA ASP A 120 -36.81 -10.01 -22.54
C ASP A 120 -38.27 -10.48 -22.36
N SER A 121 -39.18 -9.90 -23.15
CA SER A 121 -40.62 -10.21 -23.22
C SER A 121 -40.94 -11.72 -23.20
N ASN A 122 -40.15 -12.52 -23.92
CA ASN A 122 -40.29 -13.98 -24.01
C ASN A 122 -39.76 -14.75 -22.78
N LYS A 123 -39.20 -14.05 -21.77
CA LYS A 123 -38.59 -14.60 -20.55
C LYS A 123 -37.51 -15.66 -20.79
N LYS A 124 -36.81 -15.62 -21.93
CA LYS A 124 -35.77 -16.59 -22.30
C LYS A 124 -34.34 -16.12 -22.02
N ARG A 125 -34.12 -14.81 -21.95
CA ARG A 125 -32.78 -14.21 -21.79
C ARG A 125 -32.88 -12.79 -21.25
N HIS A 126 -31.76 -12.31 -20.73
CA HIS A 126 -31.56 -10.90 -20.41
C HIS A 126 -31.15 -10.13 -21.67
N ARG A 127 -31.70 -8.94 -21.84
CA ARG A 127 -31.33 -7.97 -22.87
C ARG A 127 -30.55 -6.85 -22.22
N ILE A 128 -29.53 -6.39 -22.91
CA ILE A 128 -28.67 -5.27 -22.50
C ILE A 128 -28.89 -4.14 -23.50
N VAL A 129 -29.17 -2.95 -23.01
CA VAL A 129 -29.46 -1.78 -23.83
C VAL A 129 -28.67 -0.58 -23.31
N PRO A 130 -27.54 -0.26 -23.95
CA PRO A 130 -26.86 1.01 -23.73
C PRO A 130 -27.63 2.16 -24.40
N SER A 131 -27.83 3.24 -23.65
CA SER A 131 -28.44 4.53 -24.01
C SER A 131 -29.93 4.54 -24.32
N SER A 132 -30.40 3.82 -25.33
CA SER A 132 -31.81 3.84 -25.77
C SER A 132 -32.19 2.62 -26.62
N HIS A 133 -33.50 2.40 -26.79
CA HIS A 133 -34.08 1.33 -27.62
C HIS A 133 -34.16 1.65 -29.12
N GLU A 134 -33.92 2.90 -29.49
CA GLU A 134 -34.08 3.41 -30.87
C GLU A 134 -32.86 3.09 -31.74
N SER A 135 -32.95 3.35 -33.06
CA SER A 135 -31.85 3.20 -34.04
C SER A 135 -30.58 3.99 -33.70
N ASP A 136 -30.70 4.88 -32.73
CA ASP A 136 -29.72 5.87 -32.29
C ASP A 136 -29.00 5.36 -31.01
N GLY A 137 -29.50 4.27 -30.41
CA GLY A 137 -28.87 3.49 -29.34
C GLY A 137 -27.96 2.37 -29.87
N GLY A 138 -27.24 1.69 -28.98
CA GLY A 138 -26.35 0.58 -29.36
C GLY A 138 -25.05 0.51 -28.56
N PHE A 139 -24.20 -0.46 -28.88
CA PHE A 139 -22.89 -0.61 -28.21
C PHE A 139 -21.91 0.49 -28.65
N PHE A 140 -21.00 0.87 -27.75
CA PHE A 140 -19.94 1.83 -28.05
C PHE A 140 -18.84 1.18 -28.90
N LYS A 141 -18.13 1.96 -29.72
CA LYS A 141 -17.02 1.45 -30.55
C LYS A 141 -15.72 1.48 -29.75
N LEU A 142 -15.26 0.31 -29.30
CA LEU A 142 -14.00 0.16 -28.56
C LEU A 142 -13.57 -1.33 -28.53
N CYS A 143 -12.27 -1.60 -28.53
CA CYS A 143 -11.76 -2.94 -28.24
C CYS A 143 -11.95 -3.27 -26.75
N SER A 144 -12.48 -4.46 -26.46
CA SER A 144 -12.70 -4.91 -25.10
C SER A 144 -12.44 -6.41 -24.98
N VAL A 145 -11.45 -6.78 -24.17
CA VAL A 145 -11.08 -8.18 -23.94
C VAL A 145 -11.18 -8.50 -22.45
N TYR A 146 -11.86 -9.60 -22.13
CA TYR A 146 -11.99 -10.11 -20.77
C TYR A 146 -11.34 -11.49 -20.65
N LEU A 147 -10.21 -11.53 -19.95
CA LEU A 147 -9.48 -12.72 -19.58
C LEU A 147 -10.10 -13.33 -18.32
N ASN A 148 -11.08 -14.23 -18.50
CA ASN A 148 -11.70 -14.99 -17.41
C ASN A 148 -10.85 -16.21 -17.00
N LEU A 149 -11.36 -16.99 -16.04
CA LEU A 149 -10.68 -18.18 -15.49
C LEU A 149 -10.43 -19.30 -16.51
N LYS A 150 -11.06 -19.29 -17.69
CA LYS A 150 -10.79 -20.31 -18.72
C LYS A 150 -9.32 -20.31 -19.15
N ARG A 151 -8.63 -19.16 -19.04
CA ARG A 151 -7.19 -19.07 -19.32
C ARG A 151 -6.34 -19.93 -18.38
N LEU A 152 -6.83 -20.18 -17.16
CA LEU A 152 -6.16 -20.97 -16.13
C LEU A 152 -6.47 -22.46 -16.23
N TYR A 153 -7.26 -22.90 -17.23
CA TYR A 153 -7.53 -24.32 -17.42
C TYR A 153 -6.22 -25.08 -17.66
N PRO A 154 -5.87 -26.12 -16.87
CA PRO A 154 -4.56 -26.75 -16.92
C PRO A 154 -4.22 -27.28 -18.32
N LEU A 155 -3.00 -27.02 -18.78
CA LEU A 155 -2.54 -27.47 -20.09
C LEU A 155 -2.45 -29.00 -20.16
N VAL A 156 -2.05 -29.65 -19.05
CA VAL A 156 -1.95 -31.12 -18.92
C VAL A 156 -3.27 -31.84 -19.17
N ASP A 157 -4.40 -31.16 -18.94
CA ASP A 157 -5.72 -31.73 -19.19
C ASP A 157 -6.11 -31.66 -20.67
N ILE A 158 -5.38 -30.92 -21.51
CA ILE A 158 -5.67 -30.78 -22.94
C ILE A 158 -5.03 -31.95 -23.70
N PRO A 159 -5.83 -32.85 -24.30
CA PRO A 159 -5.32 -34.11 -24.83
C PRO A 159 -4.41 -33.98 -26.06
N ARG A 160 -4.39 -32.81 -26.72
CA ARG A 160 -3.50 -32.53 -27.85
C ARG A 160 -3.14 -31.06 -27.93
N ILE A 161 -1.84 -30.78 -27.95
CA ILE A 161 -1.27 -29.52 -28.40
C ILE A 161 -0.98 -29.67 -29.90
N ASP A 162 -1.46 -28.71 -30.69
CA ASP A 162 -1.24 -28.65 -32.12
C ASP A 162 0.05 -27.86 -32.40
N HIS A 163 1.05 -28.57 -32.92
CA HIS A 163 2.36 -28.01 -33.27
C HIS A 163 2.37 -27.36 -34.67
N ASP A 164 1.33 -27.60 -35.49
CA ASP A 164 1.25 -27.11 -36.87
C ASP A 164 0.48 -25.79 -36.97
N LYS A 165 -0.38 -25.46 -36.00
CA LYS A 165 -1.12 -24.20 -35.94
C LYS A 165 -0.47 -23.18 -35.00
N LYS A 166 0.25 -22.24 -35.60
CA LYS A 166 0.96 -21.16 -34.90
C LYS A 166 0.23 -19.83 -35.09
N ALA A 167 0.15 -19.03 -34.03
CA ALA A 167 -0.14 -17.60 -34.19
C ALA A 167 1.10 -16.94 -34.80
N GLU A 168 0.91 -16.10 -35.80
CA GLU A 168 2.01 -15.40 -36.47
C GLU A 168 2.36 -14.13 -35.70
N TYR A 169 3.64 -14.00 -35.36
CA TYR A 169 4.22 -12.84 -34.68
C TYR A 169 5.39 -12.30 -35.51
N SER A 170 5.50 -10.98 -35.60
CA SER A 170 6.68 -10.34 -36.19
C SER A 170 7.90 -10.50 -35.27
N GLN A 171 9.11 -10.22 -35.78
CA GLN A 171 10.30 -10.27 -34.94
C GLN A 171 10.21 -9.29 -33.75
N GLU A 172 9.72 -8.07 -33.98
CA GLU A 172 9.50 -7.07 -32.91
C GLU A 172 8.52 -7.58 -31.84
N GLU A 173 7.50 -8.33 -32.24
CA GLU A 173 6.54 -8.92 -31.31
C GLU A 173 7.13 -10.11 -30.54
N ASN A 174 7.96 -10.93 -31.17
CA ASN A 174 8.70 -11.99 -30.47
C ASN A 174 9.69 -11.38 -29.46
N ASP A 175 10.42 -10.32 -29.83
CA ASP A 175 11.35 -9.63 -28.92
C ASP A 175 10.59 -9.06 -27.69
N PHE A 176 9.38 -8.51 -27.91
CA PHE A 176 8.49 -8.08 -26.84
C PHE A 176 8.03 -9.24 -25.94
N ILE A 177 7.69 -10.39 -26.52
CA ILE A 177 7.28 -11.58 -25.77
C ILE A 177 8.44 -12.09 -24.90
N SER A 178 9.66 -12.13 -25.44
CA SER A 178 10.86 -12.51 -24.69
C SER A 178 11.10 -11.57 -23.49
N ASP A 179 11.10 -10.25 -23.72
CA ASP A 179 11.23 -9.25 -22.65
C ASP A 179 10.11 -9.38 -21.59
N PHE A 180 8.87 -9.62 -22.02
CA PHE A 180 7.74 -9.82 -21.12
C PHE A 180 7.97 -10.98 -20.16
N TYR A 181 8.38 -12.16 -20.65
CA TYR A 181 8.69 -13.30 -19.80
C TYR A 181 9.88 -13.04 -18.90
N GLU A 182 10.96 -12.47 -19.44
CA GLU A 182 12.19 -12.19 -18.69
C GLU A 182 11.93 -11.24 -17.51
N LYS A 183 11.20 -10.14 -17.72
CA LYS A 183 10.92 -9.18 -16.65
C LYS A 183 9.94 -9.70 -15.61
N ILE A 184 9.04 -10.60 -15.97
CA ILE A 184 8.02 -11.11 -15.04
C ILE A 184 8.55 -12.28 -14.22
N LEU A 185 9.14 -13.27 -14.90
CA LEU A 185 9.62 -14.51 -14.27
C LEU A 185 11.07 -14.43 -13.81
N LEU A 186 11.83 -13.42 -14.25
CA LEU A 186 13.26 -13.25 -13.96
C LEU A 186 14.10 -14.43 -14.47
N ARG A 187 13.81 -14.89 -15.69
CA ARG A 187 14.52 -15.98 -16.36
C ARG A 187 14.57 -15.79 -17.88
N ASP A 188 15.50 -16.46 -18.55
CA ASP A 188 15.83 -16.26 -19.96
C ASP A 188 15.39 -17.40 -20.89
N GLU A 189 14.73 -18.46 -20.38
CA GLU A 189 14.38 -19.63 -21.21
C GLU A 189 13.42 -19.30 -22.36
N PHE A 190 12.67 -18.20 -22.25
CA PHE A 190 11.74 -17.72 -23.28
C PHE A 190 12.39 -16.80 -24.32
N ASN A 191 13.70 -16.53 -24.25
CA ASN A 191 14.40 -15.71 -25.24
C ASN A 191 14.31 -16.30 -26.65
N SER A 192 14.32 -17.63 -26.76
CA SER A 192 13.91 -18.40 -27.93
C SER A 192 12.63 -19.13 -27.57
N HIS A 193 11.58 -19.02 -28.38
CA HIS A 193 10.29 -19.61 -28.08
C HIS A 193 9.52 -20.01 -29.36
N GLU A 194 8.58 -20.92 -29.20
CA GLU A 194 7.63 -21.34 -30.23
C GLU A 194 6.19 -21.15 -29.77
N HIS A 195 5.31 -20.98 -30.76
CA HIS A 195 3.90 -20.69 -30.55
C HIS A 195 3.05 -21.90 -30.92
N TYR A 196 2.04 -22.20 -30.11
CA TYR A 196 1.23 -23.41 -30.24
C TYR A 196 -0.27 -23.11 -30.12
N THR A 197 -1.11 -24.08 -30.48
CA THR A 197 -2.56 -24.02 -30.26
C THR A 197 -3.03 -25.27 -29.52
N ALA A 198 -3.80 -25.11 -28.44
CA ALA A 198 -4.34 -26.23 -27.65
C ALA A 198 -5.87 -26.14 -27.57
N VAL A 199 -6.59 -27.22 -27.88
CA VAL A 199 -8.07 -27.21 -27.95
C VAL A 199 -8.67 -28.41 -27.20
N LYS A 200 -9.60 -28.13 -26.28
CA LYS A 200 -10.41 -29.16 -25.59
C LYS A 200 -11.81 -28.65 -25.31
N SER A 201 -12.85 -29.38 -25.75
CA SER A 201 -14.26 -29.18 -25.33
C SER A 201 -14.72 -27.70 -25.30
N GLY A 202 -14.39 -26.91 -26.32
CA GLY A 202 -14.76 -25.49 -26.42
C GLY A 202 -13.83 -24.52 -25.67
N ILE A 203 -12.77 -25.01 -25.04
CA ILE A 203 -11.63 -24.23 -24.52
C ILE A 203 -10.54 -24.24 -25.60
N LYS A 204 -10.10 -23.05 -25.99
CA LYS A 204 -9.00 -22.84 -26.94
C LYS A 204 -7.95 -21.98 -26.25
N LYS A 205 -6.72 -22.49 -26.16
CA LYS A 205 -5.56 -21.82 -25.59
C LYS A 205 -4.46 -21.70 -26.64
N PHE A 206 -3.56 -20.77 -26.41
CA PHE A 206 -2.42 -20.51 -27.30
C PHE A 206 -1.15 -20.44 -26.45
N PRO A 207 -0.60 -21.59 -26.06
CA PRO A 207 0.60 -21.61 -25.25
C PRO A 207 1.81 -21.16 -26.06
N ILE A 208 2.74 -20.51 -25.38
CA ILE A 208 4.06 -20.15 -25.88
C ILE A 208 5.03 -20.99 -25.06
N GLY A 209 5.81 -21.83 -25.73
CA GLY A 209 6.78 -22.72 -25.10
C GLY A 209 8.21 -22.26 -25.38
N PRO A 210 9.14 -22.39 -24.43
CA PRO A 210 10.55 -22.11 -24.69
C PRO A 210 11.08 -23.05 -25.78
N LYS A 211 12.06 -22.56 -26.53
CA LYS A 211 12.77 -23.27 -27.58
C LYS A 211 14.24 -23.30 -27.23
N ASP A 212 14.93 -24.38 -27.58
CA ASP A 212 16.36 -24.56 -27.28
C ASP A 212 16.68 -24.47 -25.77
N SER A 213 15.73 -24.89 -24.93
CA SER A 213 15.80 -24.90 -23.46
C SER A 213 15.75 -26.33 -22.91
N TYR A 214 15.92 -26.49 -21.59
CA TYR A 214 15.88 -27.79 -20.89
C TYR A 214 14.46 -28.38 -20.75
N TYR A 215 13.44 -27.67 -21.19
CA TYR A 215 12.04 -28.09 -21.23
C TYR A 215 11.32 -27.38 -22.39
N ASP A 216 10.11 -27.83 -22.72
CA ASP A 216 9.31 -27.33 -23.85
C ASP A 216 7.85 -27.06 -23.44
N VAL A 217 6.98 -26.89 -24.43
CA VAL A 217 5.54 -26.56 -24.24
C VAL A 217 4.79 -27.60 -23.39
N ASP A 218 5.19 -28.86 -23.42
CA ASP A 218 4.50 -29.94 -22.70
C ASP A 218 4.79 -29.90 -21.19
N ALA A 219 5.86 -29.21 -20.80
CA ALA A 219 6.30 -29.06 -19.42
C ALA A 219 6.04 -27.66 -18.84
N LEU A 220 5.20 -26.84 -19.48
CA LEU A 220 4.88 -25.49 -19.00
C LEU A 220 4.21 -25.51 -17.62
N SER A 221 4.66 -24.63 -16.74
CA SER A 221 3.96 -24.34 -15.50
C SER A 221 2.65 -23.59 -15.77
N SER A 222 1.72 -23.68 -14.82
CA SER A 222 0.46 -22.92 -14.89
C SER A 222 0.65 -21.39 -14.89
N GLY A 223 1.78 -20.89 -14.38
CA GLY A 223 2.15 -19.49 -14.43
C GLY A 223 2.58 -19.07 -15.84
N GLU A 224 3.48 -19.84 -16.47
CA GLU A 224 3.99 -19.55 -17.82
C GLU A 224 2.90 -19.59 -18.89
N ASP A 225 2.01 -20.57 -18.82
CA ASP A 225 0.87 -20.71 -19.74
C ASP A 225 -0.19 -19.61 -19.52
N ASN A 226 -0.43 -19.20 -18.26
CA ASN A 226 -1.27 -18.03 -17.96
C ASN A 226 -0.69 -16.75 -18.60
N LEU A 227 0.64 -16.56 -18.50
CA LEU A 227 1.35 -15.46 -19.16
C LEU A 227 1.24 -15.51 -20.68
N SER A 228 1.22 -16.69 -21.31
CA SER A 228 1.01 -16.83 -22.77
C SER A 228 -0.35 -16.25 -23.20
N GLN A 229 -1.40 -16.50 -22.41
CA GLN A 229 -2.74 -15.97 -22.72
C GLN A 229 -2.80 -14.45 -22.54
N ILE A 230 -2.08 -13.90 -21.55
CA ILE A 230 -2.01 -12.46 -21.31
C ILE A 230 -1.23 -11.77 -22.43
N VAL A 231 -0.01 -12.22 -22.74
CA VAL A 231 0.88 -11.55 -23.69
C VAL A 231 0.32 -11.51 -25.11
N GLY A 232 -0.35 -12.58 -25.57
CA GLY A 232 -1.01 -12.58 -26.88
C GLY A 232 -2.11 -11.51 -27.00
N VAL A 233 -2.83 -11.24 -25.90
CA VAL A 233 -3.81 -10.13 -25.84
C VAL A 233 -3.11 -8.77 -25.84
N LEU A 234 -1.99 -8.63 -25.14
CA LEU A 234 -1.20 -7.40 -25.16
C LEU A 234 -0.72 -7.08 -26.59
N VAL A 235 -0.12 -8.05 -27.27
CA VAL A 235 0.32 -7.89 -28.68
C VAL A 235 -0.86 -7.50 -29.58
N SER A 236 -2.04 -8.08 -29.36
CA SER A 236 -3.25 -7.72 -30.10
C SER A 236 -3.61 -6.24 -29.95
N PHE A 237 -3.56 -5.71 -28.73
CA PHE A 237 -3.77 -4.29 -28.48
C PHE A 237 -2.66 -3.41 -29.07
N MET A 238 -1.41 -3.89 -29.09
CA MET A 238 -0.30 -3.18 -29.73
C MET A 238 -0.55 -3.04 -31.24
N ARG A 239 -1.06 -4.08 -31.91
CA ARG A 239 -1.45 -4.03 -33.33
C ARG A 239 -2.55 -2.99 -33.58
N VAL A 240 -3.59 -2.97 -32.73
CA VAL A 240 -4.68 -1.98 -32.82
C VAL A 240 -4.17 -0.55 -32.57
N TYR A 241 -3.28 -0.36 -31.60
CA TYR A 241 -2.68 0.96 -31.34
C TYR A 241 -1.88 1.45 -32.54
N LYS A 242 -1.04 0.58 -33.13
CA LYS A 242 -0.23 0.91 -34.32
C LYS A 242 -1.07 1.22 -35.57
N SER A 243 -2.26 0.64 -35.71
CA SER A 243 -3.16 0.92 -36.83
C SER A 243 -4.00 2.20 -36.64
N ASN A 244 -4.08 2.73 -35.41
CA ASN A 244 -4.77 3.98 -35.12
C ASN A 244 -3.86 5.19 -35.44
N SER A 245 -4.40 6.19 -36.14
CA SER A 245 -3.66 7.40 -36.53
C SER A 245 -3.59 8.47 -35.44
N ASN A 246 -4.36 8.34 -34.35
CA ASN A 246 -4.40 9.32 -33.26
C ASN A 246 -4.18 8.66 -31.89
N ASN A 247 -3.05 8.98 -31.28
CA ASN A 247 -2.64 8.42 -29.98
C ASN A 247 -3.48 8.92 -28.79
N GLN A 248 -4.35 9.91 -28.99
CA GLN A 248 -5.31 10.36 -27.97
C GLN A 248 -6.51 9.41 -27.81
N TYR A 249 -6.72 8.49 -28.75
CA TYR A 249 -7.85 7.57 -28.71
C TYR A 249 -7.56 6.44 -27.74
N LEU A 250 -8.52 6.13 -26.87
CA LEU A 250 -8.42 4.93 -26.05
C LEU A 250 -8.42 3.72 -26.97
N THR A 251 -7.35 2.94 -26.94
CA THR A 251 -7.21 1.73 -27.77
C THR A 251 -8.19 0.65 -27.31
N GLY A 252 -8.39 0.54 -26.00
CA GLY A 252 -9.44 -0.29 -25.46
C GLY A 252 -9.36 -0.55 -23.97
N ILE A 253 -10.09 -1.58 -23.55
CA ILE A 253 -10.14 -2.04 -22.16
C ILE A 253 -9.76 -3.52 -22.07
N LEU A 254 -8.86 -3.84 -21.15
CA LEU A 254 -8.44 -5.21 -20.84
C LEU A 254 -8.83 -5.56 -19.40
N ALA A 255 -9.71 -6.54 -19.24
CA ALA A 255 -10.08 -7.07 -17.93
C ALA A 255 -9.35 -8.40 -17.67
N ILE A 256 -8.67 -8.53 -16.52
CA ILE A 256 -7.98 -9.75 -16.08
C ILE A 256 -8.55 -10.18 -14.73
N ASP A 257 -9.35 -11.26 -14.74
CA ASP A 257 -9.99 -11.77 -13.52
C ASP A 257 -9.04 -12.71 -12.76
N GLU A 258 -8.98 -12.66 -11.43
CA GLU A 258 -8.00 -13.39 -10.60
C GLU A 258 -6.57 -13.18 -11.09
N PHE A 259 -6.13 -11.92 -11.08
CA PHE A 259 -4.84 -11.47 -11.59
C PHE A 259 -3.65 -12.18 -10.91
N ASP A 260 -3.79 -12.52 -9.63
CA ASP A 260 -2.76 -13.17 -8.82
C ASP A 260 -2.68 -14.70 -9.00
N SER A 261 -3.61 -15.29 -9.74
CA SER A 261 -3.63 -16.75 -9.95
C SER A 261 -2.37 -17.26 -10.66
N SER A 262 -1.90 -18.43 -10.20
CA SER A 262 -0.73 -19.17 -10.71
C SER A 262 0.62 -18.42 -10.69
N LEU A 263 0.70 -17.24 -10.08
CA LEU A 263 1.92 -16.44 -9.98
C LEU A 263 2.36 -16.27 -8.53
N HIS A 264 3.66 -16.39 -8.26
CA HIS A 264 4.24 -16.04 -6.96
C HIS A 264 4.22 -14.51 -6.72
N PRO A 265 4.24 -14.04 -5.45
CA PRO A 265 4.07 -12.61 -5.12
C PRO A 265 4.95 -11.64 -5.92
N ILE A 266 6.23 -11.96 -6.10
CA ILE A 266 7.16 -11.12 -6.87
C ILE A 266 6.76 -11.04 -8.36
N ALA A 267 6.38 -12.17 -8.97
CA ALA A 267 5.92 -12.19 -10.35
C ALA A 267 4.60 -11.41 -10.54
N GLN A 268 3.69 -11.44 -9.55
CA GLN A 268 2.48 -10.60 -9.54
C GLN A 268 2.85 -9.11 -9.59
N LEU A 269 3.80 -8.68 -8.75
CA LEU A 269 4.27 -7.30 -8.72
C LEU A 269 4.97 -6.89 -10.02
N ASN A 270 5.83 -7.76 -10.57
CA ASN A 270 6.53 -7.52 -11.82
C ASN A 270 5.54 -7.38 -12.99
N LEU A 271 4.58 -8.30 -13.11
CA LEU A 271 3.51 -8.22 -14.11
C LEU A 271 2.70 -6.93 -13.94
N PHE A 272 2.34 -6.55 -12.71
CA PHE A 272 1.60 -5.31 -12.46
C PHE A 272 2.39 -4.07 -12.94
N LYS A 273 3.68 -3.97 -12.58
CA LYS A 273 4.56 -2.87 -13.00
C LYS A 273 4.74 -2.85 -14.52
N TYR A 274 4.88 -4.01 -15.14
CA TYR A 274 4.99 -4.16 -16.59
C TYR A 274 3.73 -3.66 -17.29
N LEU A 275 2.56 -4.13 -16.86
CA LEU A 275 1.26 -3.72 -17.39
C LEU A 275 0.99 -2.23 -17.17
N LEU A 276 1.43 -1.65 -16.06
CA LEU A 276 1.29 -0.21 -15.82
C LEU A 276 2.04 0.60 -16.90
N LYS A 277 3.29 0.24 -17.18
CA LYS A 277 4.08 0.89 -18.25
C LYS A 277 3.45 0.66 -19.62
N TRP A 278 3.12 -0.60 -19.92
CA TRP A 278 2.49 -1.00 -21.18
C TRP A 278 1.16 -0.25 -21.42
N SER A 279 0.33 -0.11 -20.40
CA SER A 279 -0.97 0.58 -20.48
C SER A 279 -0.83 2.05 -20.87
N LYS A 280 0.22 2.73 -20.39
CA LYS A 280 0.52 4.12 -20.73
C LYS A 280 0.97 4.23 -22.18
N GLN A 281 1.83 3.31 -22.61
CA GLN A 281 2.40 3.31 -23.95
C GLN A 281 1.36 3.06 -25.04
N TYR A 282 0.43 2.12 -24.82
CA TYR A 282 -0.55 1.72 -25.83
C TYR A 282 -1.95 2.27 -25.57
N ASN A 283 -2.10 3.19 -24.61
CA ASN A 283 -3.36 3.81 -24.21
C ASN A 283 -4.50 2.80 -24.02
N VAL A 284 -4.29 1.84 -23.13
CA VAL A 284 -5.27 0.80 -22.77
C VAL A 284 -5.60 0.92 -21.29
N GLN A 285 -6.88 0.87 -20.93
CA GLN A 285 -7.30 0.82 -19.53
C GLN A 285 -7.42 -0.64 -19.07
N LEU A 286 -6.81 -0.97 -17.95
CA LEU A 286 -6.88 -2.30 -17.36
C LEU A 286 -7.83 -2.33 -16.17
N LEU A 287 -8.62 -3.40 -16.11
CA LEU A 287 -9.38 -3.80 -14.93
C LEU A 287 -8.80 -5.11 -14.42
N ILE A 288 -8.40 -5.18 -13.16
CA ILE A 288 -7.92 -6.43 -12.57
C ILE A 288 -8.70 -6.74 -11.31
N SER A 289 -8.97 -8.02 -11.03
CA SER A 289 -9.46 -8.46 -9.73
C SER A 289 -8.35 -9.20 -8.98
N THR A 290 -8.24 -8.97 -7.67
CA THR A 290 -7.24 -9.66 -6.84
C THR A 290 -7.65 -9.79 -5.38
N HIS A 291 -7.18 -10.87 -4.77
CA HIS A 291 -7.24 -11.13 -3.33
C HIS A 291 -5.86 -11.02 -2.66
N SER A 292 -4.81 -10.81 -3.43
CA SER A 292 -3.43 -10.75 -2.93
C SER A 292 -3.22 -9.50 -2.08
N LEU A 293 -3.19 -9.68 -0.75
CA LEU A 293 -2.85 -8.62 0.21
C LEU A 293 -1.47 -8.03 -0.07
N TYR A 294 -0.51 -8.88 -0.48
CA TYR A 294 0.81 -8.45 -0.90
C TYR A 294 0.71 -7.46 -2.08
N LEU A 295 0.01 -7.82 -3.16
CA LEU A 295 -0.15 -6.95 -4.31
C LEU A 295 -0.87 -5.65 -3.92
N ILE A 296 -1.94 -5.72 -3.12
CA ILE A 296 -2.68 -4.53 -2.67
C ILE A 296 -1.77 -3.58 -1.88
N LYS A 297 -0.93 -4.11 -0.98
CA LYS A 297 0.05 -3.33 -0.21
C LYS A 297 1.01 -2.58 -1.14
N GLU A 298 1.62 -3.29 -2.08
CA GLU A 298 2.57 -2.73 -3.03
C GLU A 298 1.91 -1.68 -3.94
N VAL A 299 0.69 -1.93 -4.42
CA VAL A 299 -0.07 -0.97 -5.23
C VAL A 299 -0.41 0.30 -4.43
N LEU A 300 -0.82 0.18 -3.17
CA LEU A 300 -1.06 1.33 -2.31
C LEU A 300 0.21 2.16 -2.07
N PHE A 301 1.38 1.52 -2.00
CA PHE A 301 2.66 2.20 -1.90
C PHE A 301 3.00 2.94 -3.21
N MET A 302 2.99 2.24 -4.35
CA MET A 302 3.29 2.81 -5.67
C MET A 302 2.42 4.03 -6.00
N ARG A 303 1.15 4.01 -5.56
CA ARG A 303 0.22 5.13 -5.73
C ARG A 303 0.66 6.45 -5.10
N LYS A 304 1.52 6.42 -4.09
CA LYS A 304 2.07 7.62 -3.48
C LYS A 304 3.16 8.27 -4.34
N GLU A 305 3.72 7.53 -5.28
CA GLU A 305 4.88 7.93 -6.09
C GLU A 305 4.52 8.29 -7.54
N ILE A 306 3.30 7.94 -7.98
CA ILE A 306 2.82 8.20 -9.34
C ILE A 306 1.76 9.31 -9.38
N GLN A 307 1.42 9.78 -10.58
CA GLN A 307 0.38 10.79 -10.78
C GLN A 307 -0.97 10.30 -10.23
N ASP A 308 -1.67 11.20 -9.54
CA ASP A 308 -2.97 10.89 -8.96
C ASP A 308 -3.97 10.42 -10.03
N GLY A 309 -4.72 9.37 -9.70
CA GLY A 309 -5.72 8.77 -10.58
C GLY A 309 -5.20 7.83 -11.68
N GLU A 310 -3.89 7.59 -11.83
CA GLU A 310 -3.38 6.55 -12.75
C GLU A 310 -3.84 5.15 -12.33
N ILE A 311 -3.74 4.86 -11.03
CA ILE A 311 -4.22 3.64 -10.42
C ILE A 311 -5.35 3.98 -9.46
N VAL A 312 -6.46 3.24 -9.55
CA VAL A 312 -7.57 3.30 -8.59
C VAL A 312 -7.81 1.91 -8.02
N ILE A 313 -8.10 1.82 -6.73
CA ILE A 313 -8.47 0.57 -6.06
C ILE A 313 -9.93 0.73 -5.62
N ASN A 314 -10.82 -0.15 -6.09
CA ASN A 314 -12.20 -0.23 -5.64
C ASN A 314 -12.34 -1.50 -4.80
N PHE A 315 -12.55 -1.33 -3.50
CA PHE A 315 -12.69 -2.45 -2.57
C PHE A 315 -14.16 -2.68 -2.27
N ILE A 316 -14.65 -3.87 -2.63
CA ILE A 316 -16.05 -4.27 -2.49
C ILE A 316 -16.24 -4.99 -1.16
N THR A 317 -17.07 -4.44 -0.30
CA THR A 317 -17.33 -4.93 1.07
C THR A 317 -18.82 -4.95 1.38
N ASN A 318 -19.22 -5.81 2.30
CA ASN A 318 -20.57 -5.87 2.88
C ASN A 318 -20.63 -5.25 4.30
N GLY A 319 -19.52 -4.70 4.81
CA GLY A 319 -19.37 -4.30 6.21
C GLY A 319 -20.06 -3.00 6.63
N TYR A 320 -20.59 -2.22 5.68
CA TYR A 320 -21.02 -0.83 5.94
C TYR A 320 -22.47 -0.53 5.53
N LYS A 321 -23.22 -1.52 5.01
CA LYS A 321 -24.62 -1.34 4.62
C LYS A 321 -25.53 -2.40 5.27
N PRO A 322 -26.75 -2.02 5.70
CA PRO A 322 -27.74 -2.98 6.18
C PRO A 322 -28.19 -3.93 5.04
N ASN A 323 -28.83 -5.06 5.42
CA ASN A 323 -29.50 -5.98 4.49
C ASN A 323 -28.60 -6.69 3.45
N ASN A 324 -27.34 -7.00 3.78
CA ASN A 324 -26.39 -7.70 2.89
C ASN A 324 -26.13 -6.98 1.55
N LYS A 325 -26.33 -5.65 1.49
CA LYS A 325 -25.96 -4.84 0.33
C LYS A 325 -24.44 -4.66 0.27
N LEU A 326 -23.91 -4.50 -0.93
CA LEU A 326 -22.49 -4.27 -1.17
C LEU A 326 -22.22 -2.77 -1.31
N SER A 327 -21.09 -2.33 -0.76
CA SER A 327 -20.56 -0.96 -0.87
C SER A 327 -19.17 -0.94 -1.48
N ILE A 328 -18.84 0.15 -2.18
CA ILE A 328 -17.54 0.37 -2.80
C ILE A 328 -16.73 1.37 -1.99
N LEU A 329 -15.61 0.90 -1.43
CA LEU A 329 -14.60 1.76 -0.82
C LEU A 329 -13.52 2.08 -1.84
N LYS A 330 -13.45 3.35 -2.24
CA LYS A 330 -12.39 3.85 -3.11
C LYS A 330 -11.11 4.07 -2.31
N ASN A 331 -10.01 3.48 -2.79
CA ASN A 331 -8.65 3.66 -2.28
C ASN A 331 -8.55 3.45 -0.76
N PRO A 332 -9.02 2.31 -0.21
CA PRO A 332 -9.00 2.09 1.23
C PRO A 332 -7.55 2.03 1.75
N THR A 333 -7.37 2.28 3.03
CA THR A 333 -6.09 2.03 3.70
C THR A 333 -5.76 0.53 3.66
N TYR A 334 -4.46 0.20 3.73
CA TYR A 334 -4.04 -1.20 3.83
C TYR A 334 -4.66 -1.90 5.05
N SER A 335 -4.76 -1.21 6.18
CA SER A 335 -5.41 -1.74 7.39
C SER A 335 -6.88 -2.11 7.16
N THR A 336 -7.61 -1.29 6.41
CA THR A 336 -9.01 -1.57 6.05
C THR A 336 -9.10 -2.80 5.14
N ALA A 337 -8.27 -2.86 4.10
CA ALA A 337 -8.25 -4.00 3.18
C ALA A 337 -7.83 -5.32 3.89
N LEU A 338 -6.83 -5.25 4.78
CA LEU A 338 -6.38 -6.37 5.60
C LEU A 338 -7.50 -6.89 6.48
N LYS A 339 -8.13 -6.02 7.27
CA LYS A 339 -9.25 -6.37 8.16
C LYS A 339 -10.39 -7.06 7.41
N GLU A 340 -10.76 -6.52 6.25
CA GLU A 340 -11.87 -7.03 5.44
C GLU A 340 -11.55 -8.38 4.78
N LEU A 341 -10.32 -8.59 4.31
CA LEU A 341 -9.91 -9.84 3.65
C LEU A 341 -9.55 -10.95 4.66
N SER A 342 -8.98 -10.61 5.81
CA SER A 342 -8.56 -11.58 6.83
C SER A 342 -9.67 -11.96 7.81
N LEU A 343 -10.72 -11.12 7.95
CA LEU A 343 -11.80 -11.25 8.96
C LEU A 343 -11.32 -11.35 10.39
N LYS A 344 -10.07 -10.98 10.62
CA LYS A 344 -9.46 -10.91 11.94
C LYS A 344 -9.51 -9.46 12.37
N THR A 345 -10.15 -9.20 13.52
CA THR A 345 -9.93 -8.01 14.34
C THR A 345 -8.62 -8.09 15.12
N GLU A 346 -7.67 -8.87 14.63
CA GLU A 346 -6.32 -8.85 15.17
C GLU A 346 -5.74 -7.48 14.82
N GLN A 347 -5.26 -6.79 15.85
CA GLN A 347 -4.55 -5.53 15.67
C GLN A 347 -3.54 -5.71 14.54
N PRO A 348 -3.36 -4.72 13.64
CA PRO A 348 -2.34 -4.81 12.59
C PRO A 348 -1.08 -5.33 13.25
N GLU A 349 -0.44 -6.38 12.70
CA GLU A 349 0.85 -6.89 13.20
C GLU A 349 1.61 -5.69 13.73
N GLU A 350 1.78 -5.62 15.07
CA GLU A 350 2.31 -4.41 15.69
C GLU A 350 3.54 -4.04 14.87
N ILE A 351 3.56 -2.83 14.31
CA ILE A 351 4.74 -2.31 13.63
C ILE A 351 5.91 -2.69 14.53
N LYS A 352 6.79 -3.59 14.09
CA LYS A 352 7.85 -4.12 14.95
C LYS A 352 8.67 -2.92 15.42
N LYS A 353 8.50 -2.54 16.69
CA LYS A 353 9.06 -1.32 17.24
C LYS A 353 10.49 -1.57 17.68
N LEU A 354 11.36 -0.58 17.48
CA LEU A 354 12.70 -0.57 18.06
C LEU A 354 12.57 -0.62 19.59
N GLN A 355 13.32 -1.50 20.24
CA GLN A 355 13.28 -1.64 21.70
C GLN A 355 14.35 -0.75 22.33
N ILE A 356 13.95 0.31 23.01
CA ILE A 356 14.89 1.27 23.61
C ILE A 356 14.96 1.02 25.12
N TYR A 357 16.09 0.47 25.57
CA TYR A 357 16.33 0.21 26.98
C TYR A 357 16.95 1.43 27.65
N VAL A 358 16.30 1.89 28.72
CA VAL A 358 16.76 2.99 29.56
C VAL A 358 16.70 2.58 31.04
N GLU A 359 17.34 3.35 31.92
CA GLU A 359 17.47 2.97 33.33
C GLU A 359 16.17 3.11 34.11
N ASP A 360 15.42 4.19 33.93
CA ASP A 360 14.22 4.45 34.71
C ASP A 360 13.16 5.29 33.97
N GLU A 361 12.09 5.64 34.69
CA GLU A 361 11.00 6.45 34.16
C GLU A 361 11.43 7.88 33.81
N ILE A 362 12.43 8.43 34.50
CA ILE A 362 12.95 9.78 34.26
C ILE A 362 13.73 9.79 32.94
N ALA A 363 14.59 8.80 32.73
CA ALA A 363 15.27 8.57 31.46
C ALA A 363 14.29 8.41 30.30
N SER A 364 13.20 7.65 30.50
CA SER A 364 12.12 7.49 29.52
C SER A 364 11.46 8.82 29.16
N HIS A 365 11.18 9.65 30.17
CA HIS A 365 10.60 10.98 29.98
C HIS A 365 11.54 11.92 29.22
N CYS A 366 12.82 11.95 29.59
CA CYS A 366 13.86 12.71 28.89
C CYS A 366 13.94 12.31 27.41
N LEU A 367 14.01 11.02 27.12
CA LEU A 367 14.09 10.52 25.73
C LEU A 367 12.90 10.98 24.90
N LYS A 368 11.67 10.81 25.41
CA LYS A 368 10.46 11.25 24.71
C LYS A 368 10.49 12.75 24.42
N ARG A 369 10.98 13.55 25.37
CA ARG A 369 11.08 14.99 25.22
C ARG A 369 12.14 15.41 24.19
N ILE A 370 13.28 14.72 24.16
CA ILE A 370 14.37 15.00 23.20
C ILE A 370 13.93 14.65 21.77
N LEU A 371 13.28 13.50 21.56
CA LEU A 371 12.88 13.06 20.23
C LEU A 371 11.78 13.95 19.62
N ASN A 372 10.85 14.44 20.46
CA ASN A 372 9.82 15.44 20.16
C ASN A 372 9.12 15.25 18.80
N SER A 373 8.80 14.00 18.44
CA SER A 373 8.17 13.66 17.17
C SER A 373 7.24 12.47 17.32
N ILE A 374 5.98 12.66 16.91
CA ILE A 374 4.96 11.61 16.93
C ILE A 374 5.37 10.43 16.03
N LEU A 375 5.99 10.73 14.88
CA LEU A 375 6.46 9.73 13.91
C LEU A 375 7.54 8.81 14.50
N ILE A 376 8.43 9.36 15.34
CA ILE A 376 9.46 8.56 16.03
C ILE A 376 8.82 7.75 17.16
N THR A 377 7.92 8.36 17.93
CA THR A 377 7.31 7.75 19.11
C THR A 377 6.42 6.56 18.75
N GLU A 378 5.80 6.55 17.56
CA GLU A 378 5.04 5.41 17.03
C GLU A 378 5.92 4.21 16.62
N ARG A 379 7.22 4.43 16.36
CA ARG A 379 8.19 3.42 15.88
C ARG A 379 9.06 2.81 16.98
N ILE A 380 9.03 3.35 18.19
CA ILE A 380 9.87 2.90 19.31
C ILE A 380 9.01 2.39 20.47
N ASN A 381 9.55 1.43 21.21
CA ASN A 381 9.04 0.99 22.50
C ASN A 381 10.12 1.24 23.56
N ILE A 382 9.84 2.06 24.56
CA ILE A 382 10.82 2.40 25.60
C ILE A 382 10.62 1.47 26.79
N VAL A 383 11.65 0.70 27.12
CA VAL A 383 11.67 -0.30 28.17
C VAL A 383 12.55 0.19 29.32
N TYR A 384 11.93 0.50 30.45
CA TYR A 384 12.60 0.92 31.69
C TYR A 384 12.22 0.04 32.89
N LYS A 385 11.39 -0.98 32.66
CA LYS A 385 11.00 -2.02 33.63
C LYS A 385 10.99 -3.37 32.92
N TYR A 386 11.44 -4.41 33.60
CA TYR A 386 11.37 -5.80 33.09
C TYR A 386 10.42 -6.69 33.91
N ASN A 387 9.89 -6.19 35.02
CA ASN A 387 8.80 -6.77 35.80
C ASN A 387 7.98 -5.65 36.45
N ASP A 388 6.70 -5.91 36.75
CA ASP A 388 5.80 -4.93 37.37
C ASP A 388 6.22 -4.54 38.80
N SER A 389 7.13 -5.32 39.40
CA SER A 389 7.57 -5.18 40.79
C SER A 389 8.85 -4.36 40.98
N GLN A 390 9.52 -3.89 39.91
CA GLN A 390 10.71 -3.05 40.02
C GLN A 390 10.54 -1.67 39.36
N ASP A 391 11.20 -0.68 39.96
CA ASP A 391 11.15 0.73 39.55
C ASP A 391 12.32 1.17 38.65
N GLY A 392 12.91 0.24 37.89
CA GLY A 392 13.98 0.56 36.97
C GLY A 392 14.82 -0.65 36.55
N ILE A 393 15.74 -0.42 35.63
CA ILE A 393 16.82 -1.34 35.22
C ILE A 393 18.14 -0.70 35.62
N SER A 394 18.94 -1.36 36.46
CA SER A 394 20.24 -0.78 36.85
C SER A 394 21.18 -0.68 35.65
N TRP A 395 21.97 0.40 35.57
CA TRP A 395 23.02 0.51 34.54
C TRP A 395 23.98 -0.67 34.52
N THR A 396 24.24 -1.30 35.68
CA THR A 396 25.09 -2.50 35.78
C THR A 396 24.49 -3.69 35.04
N LEU A 397 23.16 -3.85 35.09
CA LEU A 397 22.45 -4.90 34.37
C LEU A 397 22.43 -4.59 32.86
N LEU A 398 22.11 -3.37 32.47
CA LEU A 398 22.17 -2.94 31.06
C LEU A 398 23.57 -3.14 30.47
N LYS A 399 24.62 -2.84 31.23
CA LYS A 399 26.02 -3.08 30.85
C LYS A 399 26.32 -4.57 30.69
N SER A 400 25.82 -5.42 31.59
CA SER A 400 25.96 -6.87 31.48
C SER A 400 25.25 -7.40 30.23
N ILE A 401 24.04 -6.91 29.95
CA ILE A 401 23.25 -7.27 28.76
C ILE A 401 23.99 -6.88 27.48
N ALA A 402 24.51 -5.65 27.42
CA ALA A 402 25.30 -5.17 26.28
C ALA A 402 26.57 -6.00 26.01
N ASN A 403 27.20 -6.54 27.07
CA ASN A 403 28.43 -7.32 26.92
C ASN A 403 28.19 -8.80 26.61
N ASN A 404 27.15 -9.40 27.18
CA ASN A 404 26.96 -10.84 27.15
C ASN A 404 25.86 -11.29 26.18
N PHE A 405 24.93 -10.41 25.79
CA PHE A 405 23.72 -10.76 25.04
C PHE A 405 23.51 -9.91 23.77
N GLY A 406 24.61 -9.46 23.14
CA GLY A 406 24.56 -8.61 21.93
C GLY A 406 23.79 -9.22 20.75
N ASN A 407 23.82 -10.56 20.58
CA ASN A 407 23.05 -11.24 19.53
C ASN A 407 21.54 -11.08 19.74
N ILE A 408 21.07 -11.29 20.97
CA ILE A 408 19.65 -11.14 21.33
C ILE A 408 19.22 -9.70 21.06
N LEU A 409 20.00 -8.71 21.52
CA LEU A 409 19.72 -7.29 21.27
C LEU A 409 19.65 -6.94 19.77
N THR A 410 20.42 -7.65 18.93
CA THR A 410 20.38 -7.45 17.48
C THR A 410 19.10 -8.03 16.88
N GLU A 411 18.71 -9.24 17.28
CA GLU A 411 17.48 -9.91 16.81
C GLU A 411 16.19 -9.17 17.26
N THR A 412 16.22 -8.57 18.45
CA THR A 412 15.11 -7.79 19.01
C THR A 412 15.12 -6.32 18.60
N MET A 413 16.03 -5.89 17.71
CA MET A 413 16.12 -4.51 17.22
C MET A 413 16.26 -3.48 18.35
N SER A 414 17.21 -3.72 19.26
CA SER A 414 17.34 -2.93 20.48
C SER A 414 18.31 -1.76 20.35
N ILE A 415 18.16 -0.75 21.20
CA ILE A 415 19.16 0.28 21.48
C ILE A 415 19.22 0.45 22.99
N ILE A 416 20.41 0.58 23.56
CA ILE A 416 20.58 0.90 24.98
C ILE A 416 20.97 2.37 25.09
N VAL A 417 20.25 3.14 25.91
CA VAL A 417 20.59 4.52 26.23
C VAL A 417 20.87 4.63 27.72
N PHE A 418 22.12 4.90 28.08
CA PHE A 418 22.55 5.10 29.46
C PHE A 418 22.28 6.52 29.93
N ASP A 419 22.06 6.64 31.24
CA ASP A 419 21.99 7.93 31.89
C ASP A 419 23.29 8.69 31.76
N GLN A 420 23.15 10.00 31.86
CA GLN A 420 24.24 10.90 31.55
C GLN A 420 25.40 10.68 32.52
N ASP A 421 25.21 10.30 33.78
CA ASP A 421 26.28 10.10 34.77
C ASP A 421 27.04 8.78 34.66
N VAL A 422 26.60 7.84 33.82
CA VAL A 422 27.25 6.55 33.66
C VAL A 422 28.61 6.67 32.96
N ASP A 423 29.60 5.98 33.54
CA ASP A 423 30.93 5.85 32.98
C ASP A 423 31.00 4.68 31.97
N ILE A 424 30.99 5.04 30.68
CA ILE A 424 31.11 4.11 29.54
C ILE A 424 32.50 4.26 28.89
N THR A 425 33.55 4.34 29.70
CA THR A 425 34.94 4.39 29.21
C THR A 425 35.41 3.07 28.58
N LEU A 426 34.70 1.96 28.82
CA LEU A 426 35.03 0.64 28.27
C LEU A 426 34.19 0.33 27.02
N LYS A 427 34.85 -0.11 25.95
CA LYS A 427 34.22 -0.59 24.72
C LYS A 427 33.27 -1.75 25.05
N LEU A 428 31.98 -1.56 24.81
CA LEU A 428 30.97 -2.61 24.97
C LEU A 428 30.97 -3.51 23.73
N ASN A 429 30.60 -4.78 23.90
CA ASN A 429 30.53 -5.74 22.79
C ASN A 429 29.36 -5.42 21.83
N TYR A 430 28.28 -4.83 22.35
CA TYR A 430 27.14 -4.39 21.55
C TYR A 430 27.35 -2.98 20.98
N LYS A 431 27.10 -2.80 19.68
CA LYS A 431 27.39 -1.54 18.98
C LYS A 431 26.34 -0.45 19.15
N TYR A 432 25.06 -0.80 19.36
CA TYR A 432 23.96 0.17 19.40
C TYR A 432 23.73 0.68 20.82
N VAL A 433 24.70 1.43 21.32
CA VAL A 433 24.68 2.02 22.65
C VAL A 433 24.88 3.52 22.55
N LEU A 434 24.03 4.26 23.26
CA LEU A 434 24.07 5.71 23.38
C LEU A 434 24.14 6.11 24.85
N ARG A 435 24.47 7.38 25.07
CA ARG A 435 24.43 8.02 26.39
C ARG A 435 23.78 9.38 26.24
N PHE A 436 22.91 9.75 27.18
CA PHE A 436 22.38 11.11 27.20
C PHE A 436 23.50 12.15 27.30
N PRO A 437 23.35 13.30 26.61
CA PRO A 437 24.30 14.39 26.74
C PRO A 437 24.14 15.07 28.11
N ARG A 438 25.21 15.71 28.59
CA ARG A 438 25.25 16.45 29.86
C ARG A 438 25.27 17.95 29.58
N LEU A 439 24.67 18.75 30.46
CA LEU A 439 24.82 20.21 30.43
C LEU A 439 26.08 20.67 31.18
N THR A 440 26.53 19.85 32.13
CA THR A 440 27.70 20.15 32.96
C THR A 440 28.84 19.16 32.75
N ALA A 441 30.08 19.61 32.97
CA ALA A 441 31.26 18.75 32.84
C ALA A 441 31.29 17.59 33.87
N THR A 442 30.66 17.80 35.03
CA THR A 442 30.60 16.81 36.09
C THR A 442 29.46 15.81 35.82
N PRO A 443 29.73 14.49 35.75
CA PRO A 443 28.68 13.47 35.67
C PRO A 443 27.71 13.59 36.85
N MET A 444 26.41 13.76 36.58
CA MET A 444 25.37 13.67 37.60
C MET A 444 24.00 13.29 37.01
N PRO A 445 23.12 12.61 37.77
CA PRO A 445 21.77 12.29 37.32
C PRO A 445 20.93 13.52 36.98
N PHE A 446 19.87 13.32 36.20
CA PHE A 446 18.99 14.39 35.70
C PHE A 446 18.39 15.26 36.81
N GLU A 447 17.96 14.66 37.91
CA GLU A 447 17.33 15.37 39.04
C GLU A 447 18.31 16.36 39.67
N LYS A 448 19.57 15.93 39.79
CA LYS A 448 20.63 16.74 40.36
C LYS A 448 21.08 17.85 39.40
N GLU A 449 21.18 17.54 38.10
CA GLU A 449 21.51 18.54 37.09
C GLU A 449 20.41 19.61 36.97
N LEU A 450 19.14 19.22 37.10
CA LEU A 450 18.00 20.14 37.11
C LEU A 450 18.09 21.16 38.25
N ILE A 451 18.47 20.72 39.46
CA ILE A 451 18.65 21.62 40.61
C ILE A 451 19.76 22.64 40.31
N VAL A 452 20.89 22.17 39.77
CA VAL A 452 22.00 23.05 39.38
C VAL A 452 21.54 24.06 38.33
N TYR A 453 20.82 23.61 37.31
CA TYR A 453 20.28 24.45 36.25
C TYR A 453 19.32 25.54 36.80
N ILE A 454 18.40 25.17 37.70
CA ILE A 454 17.49 26.13 38.37
C ILE A 454 18.26 27.17 39.19
N LEU A 455 19.27 26.74 39.96
CA LEU A 455 20.08 27.66 40.78
C LEU A 455 20.94 28.62 39.94
N GLN A 456 21.32 28.21 38.73
CA GLN A 456 22.09 29.03 37.79
C GLN A 456 21.25 30.10 37.08
N MET A 457 19.92 29.91 36.93
CA MET A 457 19.06 30.89 36.27
C MET A 457 18.99 32.22 37.01
N ASP A 458 18.95 33.32 36.25
CA ASP A 458 18.59 34.63 36.81
C ASP A 458 17.14 34.64 37.31
N SER A 459 16.85 35.40 38.37
CA SER A 459 15.52 35.45 39.00
C SER A 459 14.41 35.94 38.07
N ASN A 460 14.75 36.63 36.97
CA ASN A 460 13.82 37.11 35.95
C ASN A 460 13.63 36.13 34.76
N ASN A 461 14.21 34.92 34.83
CA ASN A 461 14.09 33.93 33.76
C ASN A 461 12.61 33.54 33.53
N LYS A 462 12.22 33.41 32.26
CA LYS A 462 10.84 33.06 31.84
C LYS A 462 10.35 31.74 32.44
N PHE A 463 11.26 30.83 32.79
CA PHE A 463 10.99 29.60 33.52
C PHE A 463 10.11 29.86 34.76
N PHE A 464 10.45 30.85 35.59
CA PHE A 464 9.75 31.11 36.85
C PHE A 464 8.32 31.58 36.62
N ALA A 465 8.14 32.56 35.71
CA ALA A 465 6.83 33.08 35.34
C ALA A 465 5.94 31.99 34.72
N LYS A 466 6.49 31.16 33.83
CA LYS A 466 5.75 30.07 33.16
C LYS A 466 5.25 29.02 34.14
N ASN A 467 6.01 28.75 35.20
CA ASN A 467 5.70 27.72 36.19
C ASN A 467 5.02 28.27 37.46
N ASN A 468 4.59 29.54 37.44
CA ASN A 468 3.96 30.22 38.58
C ASN A 468 4.74 30.04 39.90
N THR A 469 6.07 30.16 39.84
CA THR A 469 6.97 30.02 41.00
C THR A 469 8.06 31.08 40.95
N SER A 470 8.93 31.14 41.96
CA SER A 470 10.07 32.03 42.00
C SER A 470 11.34 31.28 42.39
N LYS A 471 12.51 31.86 42.06
CA LYS A 471 13.80 31.28 42.45
C LYS A 471 13.90 31.09 43.97
N GLU A 472 13.43 32.06 44.75
CA GLU A 472 13.50 32.00 46.22
C GLU A 472 12.56 30.94 46.81
N ILE A 473 11.38 30.72 46.19
CA ILE A 473 10.49 29.61 46.59
C ILE A 473 11.21 28.26 46.38
N LEU A 474 11.82 28.05 45.22
CA LEU A 474 12.54 26.79 44.95
C LEU A 474 13.79 26.63 45.84
N ARG A 475 14.49 27.72 46.18
CA ARG A 475 15.60 27.68 47.16
C ARG A 475 15.12 27.28 48.55
N GLN A 476 13.97 27.81 48.98
CA GLN A 476 13.35 27.41 50.23
C GLN A 476 12.98 25.92 50.21
N GLU A 477 12.37 25.43 49.13
CA GLU A 477 12.09 24.00 48.95
C GLU A 477 13.38 23.17 49.04
N PHE A 478 14.44 23.52 48.29
CA PHE A 478 15.72 22.80 48.36
C PHE A 478 16.29 22.75 49.78
N ALA A 479 16.20 23.85 50.53
CA ALA A 479 16.65 23.90 51.92
C ALA A 479 15.84 22.97 52.84
N GLU A 480 14.52 22.87 52.65
CA GLU A 480 13.64 21.96 53.40
C GLU A 480 14.01 20.48 53.18
N TYR A 481 14.39 20.11 51.96
CA TYR A 481 14.93 18.79 51.62
C TYR A 481 16.42 18.61 51.99
N LYS A 482 17.02 19.61 52.64
CA LYS A 482 18.44 19.63 53.06
C LYS A 482 19.42 19.51 51.87
N ILE A 483 19.02 20.02 50.71
CA ILE A 483 19.86 20.12 49.51
C ILE A 483 20.70 21.41 49.61
N PRO A 484 22.03 21.37 49.39
CA PRO A 484 22.87 22.56 49.46
C PRO A 484 22.48 23.60 48.39
N LEU A 485 22.46 24.88 48.74
CA LEU A 485 22.21 25.97 47.77
C LEU A 485 23.47 26.42 47.00
N SER A 486 24.65 25.95 47.42
CA SER A 486 25.91 26.19 46.71
C SER A 486 26.06 25.14 45.60
N ILE A 487 26.19 25.61 44.36
CA ILE A 487 26.37 24.77 43.18
C ILE A 487 27.62 23.88 43.30
N GLU A 488 28.72 24.41 43.86
CA GLU A 488 29.95 23.64 44.08
C GLU A 488 29.72 22.48 45.05
N LYS A 489 29.05 22.74 46.18
CA LYS A 489 28.70 21.71 47.15
C LYS A 489 27.76 20.65 46.56
N ILE A 490 26.83 21.05 45.70
CA ILE A 490 25.98 20.09 44.98
C ILE A 490 26.87 19.24 44.07
N LYS A 491 27.72 19.83 43.24
CA LYS A 491 28.60 19.10 42.30
C LYS A 491 29.50 18.08 42.99
N GLU A 492 30.09 18.43 44.14
CA GLU A 492 30.97 17.55 44.92
C GLU A 492 30.24 16.44 45.69
N SER A 493 28.97 16.66 46.06
CA SER A 493 28.20 15.71 46.85
C SER A 493 27.88 14.43 46.08
N LYS A 494 28.17 13.26 46.67
CA LYS A 494 27.67 11.96 46.19
C LYS A 494 26.27 11.61 46.71
N LYS A 495 25.68 12.45 47.56
CA LYS A 495 24.31 12.24 48.05
C LYS A 495 23.35 12.48 46.88
N LEU A 496 22.42 11.54 46.71
CA LEU A 496 21.37 11.59 45.69
C LEU A 496 19.97 11.40 46.29
N LYS A 497 19.90 10.94 47.54
CA LYS A 497 18.64 10.59 48.21
C LYS A 497 17.73 11.81 48.35
N GLN A 498 18.30 12.95 48.73
CA GLN A 498 17.57 14.18 49.01
C GLN A 498 17.04 14.82 47.72
N GLU A 499 17.87 14.81 46.68
CA GLU A 499 17.53 15.27 45.34
C GLU A 499 16.41 14.42 44.72
N LYS A 500 16.50 13.09 44.86
CA LYS A 500 15.44 12.17 44.42
C LYS A 500 14.15 12.33 45.23
N GLU A 501 14.24 12.50 46.55
CA GLU A 501 13.07 12.76 47.41
C GLU A 501 12.36 14.06 47.01
N TRP A 502 13.10 15.15 46.79
CA TRP A 502 12.54 16.41 46.29
C TRP A 502 11.90 16.23 44.91
N PHE A 503 12.59 15.53 43.99
CA PHE A 503 12.07 15.32 42.64
C PHE A 503 10.76 14.53 42.66
N ASN A 504 10.71 13.45 43.42
CA ASN A 504 9.55 12.54 43.48
C ASN A 504 8.36 13.11 44.26
N ASN A 505 8.59 13.98 45.26
CA ASN A 505 7.49 14.59 46.01
C ASN A 505 6.56 15.44 45.13
N ASN A 506 7.07 15.99 44.02
CA ASN A 506 6.29 16.72 43.01
C ASN A 506 6.64 16.24 41.59
N LEU A 507 6.56 14.93 41.35
CA LEU A 507 7.03 14.27 40.12
C LEU A 507 6.54 14.96 38.84
N THR A 508 5.24 15.24 38.73
CA THR A 508 4.65 15.87 37.53
C THR A 508 5.25 17.24 37.25
N ARG A 509 5.31 18.11 38.26
CA ARG A 509 5.87 19.47 38.16
C ARG A 509 7.35 19.43 37.82
N ASN A 510 8.11 18.55 38.48
CA ASN A 510 9.56 18.48 38.29
C ASN A 510 9.92 17.85 36.93
N LYS A 511 9.08 16.97 36.36
CA LYS A 511 9.16 16.51 34.97
C LYS A 511 8.92 17.64 33.95
N GLU A 512 8.04 18.59 34.25
CA GLU A 512 7.85 19.79 33.43
C GLU A 512 9.07 20.71 33.49
N PHE A 513 9.68 20.86 34.67
CA PHE A 513 10.92 21.62 34.81
C PHE A 513 12.06 21.01 34.01
N LEU A 514 12.17 19.68 34.04
CA LEU A 514 13.15 18.94 33.23
C LEU A 514 12.88 19.09 31.73
N SER A 515 11.60 19.10 31.32
CA SER A 515 11.22 19.35 29.93
C SER A 515 11.60 20.76 29.48
N TYR A 516 11.44 21.75 30.35
CA TYR A 516 11.90 23.11 30.08
C TYR A 516 13.41 23.14 29.88
N MET A 517 14.18 22.53 30.79
CA MET A 517 15.64 22.45 30.71
C MET A 517 16.11 21.85 29.38
N ILE A 518 15.51 20.75 28.93
CA ILE A 518 15.84 20.11 27.66
C ILE A 518 15.55 21.05 26.48
N ASN A 519 14.41 21.73 26.48
CA ASN A 519 14.05 22.64 25.38
C ASN A 519 14.96 23.88 25.32
N ASP A 520 15.29 24.46 26.47
CA ASP A 520 16.15 25.65 26.58
C ASP A 520 17.58 25.35 26.10
N ASN A 521 17.98 24.08 26.17
CA ASN A 521 19.29 23.60 25.73
C ASN A 521 19.20 22.71 24.46
N SER A 522 18.20 22.93 23.60
CA SER A 522 17.89 22.07 22.45
C SER A 522 19.09 21.75 21.56
N LYS A 523 20.01 22.70 21.36
CA LYS A 523 21.23 22.51 20.55
C LYS A 523 22.09 21.34 21.01
N ILE A 524 22.21 21.11 22.33
CA ILE A 524 23.00 20.02 22.90
C ILE A 524 22.31 18.67 22.65
N TYR A 525 20.98 18.66 22.67
CA TYR A 525 20.19 17.44 22.48
C TYR A 525 19.92 17.10 21.02
N GLU A 526 20.05 18.06 20.09
CA GLU A 526 19.85 17.83 18.65
C GLU A 526 20.91 16.87 18.09
N GLU A 527 22.18 17.00 18.47
CA GLU A 527 23.24 16.08 18.05
C GLU A 527 22.95 14.64 18.52
N PHE A 528 22.47 14.48 19.76
CA PHE A 528 22.02 13.19 20.27
C PHE A 528 20.82 12.65 19.47
N ARG A 529 19.86 13.51 19.13
CA ARG A 529 18.66 13.14 18.37
C ARG A 529 19.02 12.67 16.96
N GLU A 530 19.89 13.37 16.25
CA GLU A 530 20.37 12.99 14.93
C GLU A 530 21.10 11.63 14.98
N ASN A 531 21.99 11.44 15.94
CA ASN A 531 22.71 10.18 16.14
C ASN A 531 21.74 9.02 16.45
N PHE A 532 20.76 9.25 17.33
CA PHE A 532 19.72 8.27 17.65
C PHE A 532 18.93 7.84 16.42
N ILE A 533 18.56 8.79 15.56
CA ILE A 533 17.81 8.50 14.32
C ILE A 533 18.68 7.76 13.32
N SER A 534 19.96 8.14 13.18
CA SER A 534 20.92 7.44 12.33
C SER A 534 21.05 5.97 12.71
N ILE A 535 21.27 5.68 14.00
CA ILE A 535 21.35 4.30 14.51
C ILE A 535 20.03 3.56 14.32
N SER A 536 18.90 4.23 14.60
CA SER A 536 17.57 3.66 14.40
C SER A 536 17.35 3.24 12.94
N ASN A 537 17.70 4.10 11.99
CA ASN A 537 17.57 3.81 10.55
C ASN A 537 18.52 2.71 10.09
N GLU A 538 19.73 2.62 10.65
CA GLU A 538 20.63 1.50 10.39
C GLU A 538 19.99 0.16 10.80
N ILE A 539 19.44 0.07 12.01
CA ILE A 539 18.76 -1.15 12.51
C ILE A 539 17.53 -1.47 11.65
N LEU A 540 16.71 -0.48 11.34
CA LEU A 540 15.51 -0.65 10.51
C LEU A 540 15.87 -1.17 9.11
N LYS A 541 16.91 -0.61 8.50
CA LYS A 541 17.40 -1.03 7.18
C LYS A 541 17.91 -2.47 7.17
N ILE A 542 18.68 -2.88 8.19
CA ILE A 542 19.14 -4.28 8.34
C ILE A 542 17.95 -5.24 8.43
N ASN A 543 16.85 -4.80 9.05
CA ASN A 543 15.64 -5.58 9.26
C ASN A 543 14.58 -5.39 8.15
N SER A 544 14.93 -4.74 7.03
CA SER A 544 14.01 -4.47 5.90
C SER A 544 12.75 -3.69 6.28
N LEU A 545 12.87 -2.78 7.25
CA LEU A 545 11.78 -1.92 7.72
C LEU A 545 11.96 -0.47 7.21
N PRO A 546 10.85 0.30 7.03
CA PRO A 546 10.93 1.68 6.57
C PRO A 546 11.71 2.59 7.52
N GLU A 547 12.55 3.45 6.97
CA GLU A 547 13.33 4.45 7.72
C GLU A 547 12.44 5.55 8.33
N ILE A 548 12.95 6.16 9.39
CA ILE A 548 12.40 7.34 10.07
C ILE A 548 12.92 8.57 9.32
N ASN A 549 12.05 9.20 8.50
CA ASN A 549 12.36 10.43 7.78
C ASN A 549 11.84 11.66 8.54
N LEU A 550 12.72 12.61 8.85
CA LEU A 550 12.40 13.85 9.56
C LEU A 550 11.81 14.96 8.65
N GLU A 551 11.90 14.84 7.33
CA GLU A 551 11.51 15.90 6.37
C GLU A 551 9.98 16.15 6.26
N ARG A 552 9.16 15.61 7.16
CA ARG A 552 7.71 15.83 7.20
C ARG A 552 7.18 16.19 8.60
N SER A 553 7.96 16.92 9.40
CA SER A 553 7.45 17.60 10.60
C SER A 553 7.09 19.05 10.31
#